data_AF-A0A4Y2S9A3-F1
#
_entry.id   AF-A0A4Y2S9A3-F1
#
_cell.length_a   1.000
_cell.length_b   1.000
_cell.length_c   1.000
_cell.angle_alpha   90.00
_cell.angle_beta   90.00
_cell.angle_gamma   90.00
#
_symmetry.space_group_name_H-M   'P 1'
#
loop_
_entity.id
_entity.type
_entity.pdbx_description
1 polymer ?
#
loop_
_entity_poly.entity_id
_entity_poly.type
_entity_poly.pdbx_seq_one_letter_code
_entity_poly.pdbx_strand_id
1 'polypeptide(L)'
;MNNDSDTECLIEKESSDKEFSSSESESDDDSLDSARDWCRVDITISQPSHPKFPFTGNPELKVSVGDFEDPLDYFNLFSDHEIFNFTVSETSLLPSSPDHAVGYL
;
A
#
# COMPACT_ATOMS: atom_id res chain seq x y z
N MET A 1 23.86 2.54 55.81
CA MET A 1 22.56 1.87 55.58
C MET A 1 22.57 1.29 54.18
N ASN A 2 22.37 -0.04 54.10
CA ASN A 2 21.87 -0.86 52.98
C ASN A 2 22.88 -1.13 51.83
N ASN A 3 23.58 -2.26 51.75
CA ASN A 3 23.22 -3.69 51.47
C ASN A 3 22.83 -4.01 50.00
N ASP A 4 23.54 -5.01 49.46
CA ASP A 4 23.57 -5.62 48.11
C ASP A 4 22.22 -6.06 47.51
N SER A 5 22.16 -6.15 46.17
CA SER A 5 21.76 -7.38 45.45
C SER A 5 21.84 -7.19 43.92
N ASP A 6 22.76 -7.91 43.28
CA ASP A 6 22.70 -8.21 41.86
C ASP A 6 21.50 -9.12 41.57
N THR A 7 20.66 -8.77 40.60
CA THR A 7 19.77 -9.72 39.94
C THR A 7 19.76 -9.44 38.44
N GLU A 8 20.65 -10.18 37.78
CA GLU A 8 20.53 -10.59 36.39
C GLU A 8 19.07 -10.94 36.02
N CYS A 9 18.47 -10.21 35.09
CA CYS A 9 17.34 -10.72 34.33
C CYS A 9 17.88 -11.16 32.97
N LEU A 10 18.46 -12.36 32.96
CA LEU A 10 18.73 -13.12 31.76
C LEU A 10 17.38 -13.43 31.12
N ILE A 11 16.96 -12.60 30.16
CA ILE A 11 15.81 -12.91 29.33
C ILE A 11 16.26 -14.03 28.40
N GLU A 12 15.91 -15.26 28.76
CA GLU A 12 16.08 -16.45 27.93
C GLU A 12 15.39 -16.21 26.59
N LYS A 13 16.21 -16.15 25.54
CA LYS A 13 15.76 -15.95 24.17
C LYS A 13 15.31 -17.32 23.65
N GLU A 14 14.05 -17.68 23.87
CA GLU A 14 13.45 -18.86 23.26
C GLU A 14 13.36 -18.65 21.74
N SER A 15 14.35 -19.17 21.02
CA SER A 15 14.34 -19.28 19.55
C SER A 15 13.32 -20.34 19.16
N SER A 16 12.13 -19.94 18.73
CA SER A 16 11.24 -20.85 18.01
C SER A 16 11.54 -20.72 16.51
N ASP A 17 12.49 -21.51 16.02
CA ASP A 17 12.66 -21.79 14.60
C ASP A 17 11.45 -22.60 14.11
N LYS A 18 10.35 -21.92 13.83
CA LYS A 18 9.24 -22.47 13.07
C LYS A 18 9.59 -22.33 11.60
N GLU A 19 10.10 -23.42 11.02
CA GLU A 19 10.28 -23.57 9.57
C GLU A 19 8.91 -23.37 8.89
N PHE A 20 8.75 -22.22 8.24
CA PHE A 20 7.60 -21.96 7.38
C PHE A 20 7.74 -22.80 6.11
N SER A 21 7.25 -24.04 6.17
CA SER A 21 7.05 -24.83 4.96
C SER A 21 5.89 -24.22 4.19
N SER A 22 6.20 -23.28 3.30
CA SER A 22 5.23 -22.67 2.40
C SER A 22 4.94 -23.67 1.29
N SER A 23 3.76 -24.27 1.32
CA SER A 23 3.27 -25.06 0.19
C SER A 23 2.86 -24.11 -0.93
N GLU A 24 3.78 -23.86 -1.87
CA GLU A 24 3.47 -23.16 -3.12
C GLU A 24 2.45 -24.02 -3.88
N SER A 25 1.20 -23.55 -3.91
CA SER A 25 0.14 -24.17 -4.67
C SER A 25 0.16 -23.53 -6.05
N GLU A 26 0.85 -24.17 -6.99
CA GLU A 26 0.83 -23.79 -8.40
C GLU A 26 -0.58 -24.04 -8.93
N SER A 27 -1.48 -23.05 -8.82
CA SER A 27 -2.75 -23.15 -9.51
C SER A 27 -2.49 -22.91 -11.00
N ASP A 28 -2.47 -23.98 -11.79
CA ASP A 28 -2.60 -23.93 -13.25
C ASP A 28 -4.00 -23.38 -13.57
N ASP A 29 -4.15 -22.06 -13.44
CA ASP A 29 -5.32 -21.35 -13.92
C ASP A 29 -5.13 -21.18 -15.43
N ASP A 30 -5.48 -22.19 -16.23
CA ASP A 30 -5.48 -22.15 -17.70
C ASP A 30 -6.42 -21.05 -18.28
N SER A 31 -7.07 -20.26 -17.42
CA SER A 31 -8.00 -19.17 -17.78
C SER A 31 -7.32 -17.92 -18.35
N LEU A 32 -6.06 -17.66 -17.99
CA LEU A 32 -5.30 -16.48 -18.45
C LEU A 32 -4.63 -16.65 -19.83
N ASP A 33 -4.80 -17.79 -20.51
CA ASP A 33 -4.30 -17.95 -21.87
C ASP A 33 -4.96 -16.95 -22.84
N SER A 34 -6.25 -16.62 -22.65
CA SER A 34 -6.92 -15.59 -23.47
C SER A 34 -6.44 -14.16 -23.17
N ALA A 35 -5.86 -13.91 -21.99
CA ALA A 35 -5.28 -12.60 -21.67
C ALA A 35 -3.98 -12.32 -22.44
N ARG A 36 -3.44 -13.33 -23.14
CA ARG A 36 -2.21 -13.24 -23.94
C ARG A 36 -2.47 -13.10 -25.44
N ASP A 37 -3.72 -12.81 -25.85
CA ASP A 37 -4.08 -12.57 -27.24
C ASP A 37 -3.56 -11.22 -27.74
N TRP A 38 -2.30 -11.19 -28.16
CA TRP A 38 -1.73 -10.04 -28.86
C TRP A 38 -2.33 -9.94 -30.27
N CYS A 39 -3.06 -8.86 -30.56
CA CYS A 39 -3.52 -8.59 -31.92
C CYS A 39 -2.38 -8.00 -32.78
N ARG A 40 -2.28 -8.42 -34.04
CA ARG A 40 -1.35 -7.82 -35.00
C ARG A 40 -1.85 -6.43 -35.38
N VAL A 41 -1.05 -5.41 -35.14
CA VAL A 41 -1.35 -4.04 -35.54
C VAL A 41 -1.06 -3.90 -37.03
N ASP A 42 -2.10 -3.62 -37.82
CA ASP A 42 -1.94 -3.24 -39.22
C ASP A 42 -1.51 -1.76 -39.30
N ILE A 43 -0.25 -1.54 -39.63
CA ILE A 43 0.34 -0.19 -39.76
C ILE A 43 -0.25 0.62 -40.93
N THR A 44 -1.01 -0.02 -41.83
CA THR A 44 -1.70 0.66 -42.92
C THR A 44 -3.06 1.24 -42.50
N ILE A 45 -3.59 0.77 -41.36
CA ILE A 45 -4.82 1.28 -40.77
C ILE A 45 -4.46 2.41 -39.80
N SER A 46 -4.68 3.65 -40.26
CA SER A 46 -4.65 4.83 -39.40
C SER A 46 -5.74 4.70 -38.33
N GLN A 47 -5.38 4.28 -37.12
CA GLN A 47 -6.30 4.36 -35.99
C GLN A 47 -6.67 5.83 -35.73
N PRO A 48 -7.96 6.13 -35.47
CA PRO A 48 -8.35 7.48 -35.10
C PRO A 48 -7.54 7.93 -33.88
N SER A 49 -6.99 9.14 -33.94
CA SER A 49 -6.20 9.70 -32.85
C SER A 49 -7.03 9.67 -31.56
N HIS A 50 -6.42 9.22 -30.46
CA HIS A 50 -7.08 9.20 -29.16
C HIS A 50 -7.65 10.59 -28.86
N PRO A 51 -8.84 10.65 -28.21
CA PRO A 51 -9.41 11.92 -27.78
C PRO A 51 -8.37 12.68 -26.95
N LYS A 52 -7.93 13.81 -27.47
CA LYS A 52 -7.11 14.75 -26.69
C LYS A 52 -8.08 15.45 -25.75
N PHE A 53 -8.11 15.01 -24.50
CA PHE A 53 -8.77 15.77 -23.46
C PHE A 53 -7.93 17.00 -23.17
N PRO A 54 -8.40 18.23 -23.47
CA PRO A 54 -7.71 19.41 -23.03
C PRO A 54 -7.71 19.41 -21.51
N PHE A 55 -6.54 19.61 -20.89
CA PHE A 55 -6.51 19.98 -19.48
C PHE A 55 -7.19 21.34 -19.36
N THR A 56 -8.41 21.37 -18.84
CA THR A 56 -9.16 22.60 -18.55
C THR A 56 -8.80 23.20 -17.19
N GLY A 57 -7.73 22.71 -16.56
CA GLY A 57 -7.23 23.22 -15.29
C GLY A 57 -6.53 24.55 -15.49
N ASN A 58 -6.91 25.55 -14.70
CA ASN A 58 -6.13 26.78 -14.58
C ASN A 58 -4.80 26.42 -13.88
N PRO A 59 -3.62 26.66 -14.48
CA PRO A 59 -2.35 26.17 -13.93
C PRO A 59 -1.91 26.87 -12.63
N GLU A 60 -2.61 27.93 -12.20
CA GLU A 60 -2.28 28.63 -10.96
C GLU A 60 -3.04 28.04 -9.75
N LEU A 61 -2.33 27.23 -8.96
CA LEU A 61 -2.69 26.99 -7.56
C LEU A 61 -1.95 28.02 -6.69
N LYS A 62 -2.68 28.93 -6.05
CA LYS A 62 -2.12 29.87 -5.06
C LYS A 62 -2.45 29.36 -3.68
N VAL A 63 -1.41 28.96 -2.95
CA VAL A 63 -1.54 28.43 -1.60
C VAL A 63 -0.56 29.14 -0.66
N SER A 64 -1.02 29.49 0.53
CA SER A 64 -0.17 30.03 1.59
C SER A 64 0.39 28.86 2.39
N VAL A 65 1.69 28.60 2.22
CA VAL A 65 2.43 27.64 3.05
C VAL A 65 2.99 28.38 4.26
N GLY A 66 2.98 27.75 5.43
CA GLY A 66 3.52 28.33 6.66
C GLY A 66 5.04 28.49 6.55
N ASP A 67 5.74 27.37 6.55
CA ASP A 67 7.17 27.29 6.31
C ASP A 67 7.45 26.71 4.91
N PHE A 68 8.03 27.52 4.03
CA PHE A 68 8.39 27.08 2.67
C PHE A 68 9.65 26.20 2.65
N GLU A 69 10.42 26.17 3.75
CA GLU A 69 11.61 25.32 3.89
C GLU A 69 11.28 23.94 4.45
N ASP A 70 10.08 23.74 5.03
CA ASP A 70 9.61 22.43 5.49
C ASP A 70 8.80 21.71 4.39
N PRO A 71 9.31 20.61 3.81
CA PRO A 71 8.57 19.82 2.83
C PRO A 71 7.26 19.24 3.38
N LEU A 72 7.14 19.04 4.69
CA LEU A 72 5.93 18.51 5.32
C LEU A 72 4.77 19.51 5.26
N ASP A 73 5.05 20.81 5.28
CA ASP A 73 4.01 21.82 5.16
C ASP A 73 3.31 21.79 3.80
N TYR A 74 4.02 21.38 2.73
CA TYR A 74 3.41 21.14 1.42
C TYR A 74 2.58 19.86 1.39
N PHE A 75 3.02 18.81 2.09
CA PHE A 75 2.26 17.56 2.19
C PHE A 75 0.90 17.79 2.87
N ASN A 76 0.90 18.61 3.93
CA ASN A 76 -0.30 18.97 4.68
C ASN A 76 -1.34 19.76 3.85
N LEU A 77 -0.96 20.33 2.70
CA LEU A 77 -1.92 21.00 1.80
C LEU A 77 -2.86 20.02 1.09
N PHE A 78 -2.41 18.80 0.87
CA PHE A 78 -3.14 17.76 0.14
C PHE A 78 -3.61 16.63 1.05
N SER A 79 -2.98 16.48 2.22
CA SER A 79 -3.20 15.41 3.18
C SER A 79 -3.56 16.01 4.52
N ASP A 80 -4.79 16.51 4.65
CA ASP A 80 -5.29 17.05 5.90
C ASP A 80 -5.64 15.94 6.92
N HIS A 81 -5.97 16.36 8.14
CA HIS A 81 -6.37 15.43 9.19
C HIS A 81 -7.64 14.63 8.86
N GLU A 82 -8.51 15.14 7.99
CA GLU A 82 -9.72 14.44 7.58
C GLU A 82 -9.35 13.24 6.70
N ILE A 83 -8.55 13.45 5.66
CA ILE A 83 -8.01 12.39 4.80
C ILE A 83 -7.17 11.39 5.58
N PHE A 84 -6.34 11.88 6.51
CA PHE A 84 -5.54 11.02 7.36
C PHE A 84 -6.42 10.12 8.24
N ASN A 85 -7.39 10.71 8.95
CA ASN A 85 -8.30 9.95 9.81
C ASN A 85 -9.17 8.98 9.01
N PHE A 86 -9.63 9.39 7.83
CA PHE A 86 -10.36 8.52 6.92
C PHE A 86 -9.51 7.30 6.56
N THR A 87 -8.27 7.51 6.11
CA THR A 87 -7.33 6.44 5.75
C THR A 87 -7.08 5.50 6.92
N VAL A 88 -6.82 6.04 8.13
CA VAL A 88 -6.64 5.23 9.34
C VAL A 88 -7.90 4.43 9.67
N SER A 89 -9.07 5.04 9.60
CA SER A 89 -10.34 4.36 9.88
C SER A 89 -10.62 3.24 8.88
N GLU A 90 -10.35 3.45 7.60
CA GLU A 90 -10.57 2.44 6.57
C GLU A 90 -9.57 1.27 6.71
N THR A 91 -8.30 1.59 6.91
CA THR A 91 -7.23 0.57 6.97
C THR A 91 -7.20 -0.19 8.28
N SER A 92 -7.64 0.42 9.39
CA SER A 92 -7.79 -0.28 10.68
C SER A 92 -8.96 -1.26 10.72
N LEU A 93 -9.88 -1.20 9.75
CA LEU A 93 -10.91 -2.22 9.53
C LEU A 93 -10.36 -3.47 8.86
N LEU A 94 -9.17 -3.39 8.26
CA LEU A 94 -8.51 -4.58 7.73
C LEU A 94 -8.05 -5.43 8.92
N PRO A 95 -8.56 -6.66 9.07
CA PRO A 95 -8.17 -7.52 10.17
C PRO A 95 -6.66 -7.73 10.11
N SER A 96 -5.97 -7.39 11.19
CA SER A 96 -4.52 -7.58 11.35
C SER A 96 -4.10 -9.04 11.51
N SER A 97 -4.93 -10.00 11.06
CA SER A 97 -4.63 -11.42 11.15
C SER A 97 -5.27 -12.20 9.99
N PRO A 98 -4.51 -13.09 9.33
CA PRO A 98 -5.03 -13.99 8.31
C PRO A 98 -6.02 -15.05 8.86
N ASP A 99 -6.17 -15.18 10.18
CA ASP A 99 -6.90 -16.31 10.78
C ASP A 99 -8.44 -16.12 10.89
N HIS A 100 -9.00 -15.01 10.43
CA HIS A 100 -10.45 -14.76 10.50
C HIS A 100 -11.15 -14.55 9.15
N ALA A 101 -10.51 -14.91 8.04
CA ALA A 101 -11.15 -14.97 6.72
C ALA A 101 -11.88 -16.30 6.44
N VAL A 102 -12.12 -17.13 7.46
CA VAL A 102 -13.03 -18.29 7.37
C VAL A 102 -14.31 -17.97 8.11
N GLY A 103 -15.34 -17.62 7.34
CA GLY A 103 -16.71 -17.69 7.82
C GLY A 103 -17.55 -16.45 7.58
N TYR A 104 -17.62 -15.93 6.35
CA TYR A 104 -18.86 -15.36 5.84
C TYR A 104 -18.99 -15.66 4.34
N LEU A 105 -19.93 -16.57 4.06
CA LEU A 105 -20.43 -17.11 2.77
C LEU A 105 -19.56 -18.16 2.06
#